data_AF-A0A7C1YUJ4-F1
#
_entry.id   AF-A0A7C1YUJ4-F1
#
_cell.length_a   1.000
_cell.length_b   1.000
_cell.length_c   1.000
_cell.angle_alpha   90.00
_cell.angle_beta   90.00
_cell.angle_gamma   90.00
#
_symmetry.space_group_name_H-M   'P 1'
#
loop_
_entity.id
_entity.type
_entity.pdbx_description
1 polymer ?
#
loop_
_entity_poly.entity_id
_entity_poly.type
_entity_poly.pdbx_seq_one_letter_code
_entity_poly.pdbx_strand_id
1 'polypeptide(L)'
;MISKEASIHDLIFPMRNVSDKLDDRSLNLWILDEKLVFHNYAASDLPVSKIMEETTSRIRPDILVCTDTQEDVVKSVSLIELKRPFTDKDDPVKQLYKYVNLIREKHKFLDTPIRVNETTMYYCYAICEIDKKVENLLIDKSFIKLPLGLGYFQYNPSRNVFMEVRAYD
;
A
#
# COMPACT_ATOMS: atom_id res chain seq x y z
N MET A 1 -19.54 10.13 -13.53
CA MET A 1 -19.02 11.02 -12.48
C MET A 1 -17.78 10.34 -11.92
N ILE A 2 -16.59 10.94 -12.02
CA ILE A 2 -15.38 10.36 -11.44
C ILE A 2 -15.52 10.43 -9.92
N SER A 3 -15.21 9.32 -9.26
CA SER A 3 -15.22 9.20 -7.81
C SER A 3 -14.13 10.11 -7.20
N LYS A 4 -14.39 10.83 -6.10
CA LYS A 4 -13.35 11.64 -5.39
C LYS A 4 -12.07 10.82 -5.13
N GLU A 5 -12.26 9.56 -4.74
CA GLU A 5 -11.19 8.57 -4.55
C GLU A 5 -10.40 8.32 -5.84
N ALA A 6 -11.07 8.09 -6.97
CA ALA A 6 -10.40 7.89 -8.25
C ALA A 6 -9.61 9.14 -8.70
N SER A 7 -10.11 10.35 -8.40
CA SER A 7 -9.37 11.58 -8.67
C SER A 7 -8.14 11.75 -7.78
N ILE A 8 -8.24 11.40 -6.49
CA ILE A 8 -7.09 11.43 -5.57
C ILE A 8 -6.07 10.36 -5.98
N HIS A 9 -6.54 9.16 -6.34
CA HIS A 9 -5.69 8.08 -6.83
C HIS A 9 -4.90 8.54 -8.05
N ASP A 10 -5.58 9.05 -9.08
CA ASP A 10 -4.94 9.45 -10.34
C ASP A 10 -3.97 10.63 -10.14
N LEU A 11 -4.24 11.52 -9.15
CA LEU A 11 -3.30 12.56 -8.75
C LEU A 11 -2.01 11.99 -8.15
N ILE A 12 -2.09 10.92 -7.36
CA ILE A 12 -0.93 10.28 -6.74
C ILE A 12 -0.18 9.42 -7.78
N PHE A 13 -0.91 8.56 -8.48
CA PHE A 13 -0.38 7.62 -9.45
C PHE A 13 -1.47 7.25 -10.48
N PRO A 14 -1.28 7.56 -11.78
CA PRO A 14 -2.14 7.09 -12.86
C PRO A 14 -2.56 5.63 -12.74
N MET A 15 -3.87 5.38 -12.71
CA MET A 15 -4.40 4.03 -12.50
C MET A 15 -4.03 3.08 -13.65
N ARG A 16 -3.90 1.80 -13.34
CA ARG A 16 -3.62 0.69 -14.27
C ARG A 16 -2.28 0.79 -14.98
N ASN A 17 -1.30 1.40 -14.32
CA ASN A 17 0.05 1.58 -14.84
C ASN A 17 1.10 1.03 -13.88
N VAL A 18 2.33 0.97 -14.39
CA VAL A 18 3.54 0.69 -13.64
C VAL A 18 4.52 1.86 -13.84
N SER A 19 5.41 2.09 -12.88
CA SER A 19 6.42 3.16 -12.92
C SER A 19 7.22 3.14 -14.22
N ASP A 20 7.63 1.95 -14.67
CA ASP A 20 8.54 1.77 -15.80
C ASP A 20 7.93 2.20 -17.15
N LYS A 21 6.61 2.43 -17.20
CA LYS A 21 5.88 2.89 -18.38
C LYS A 21 5.51 4.37 -18.32
N LEU A 22 5.89 5.07 -17.24
CA LEU A 22 5.55 6.45 -16.99
C LEU A 22 6.81 7.32 -16.90
N ASP A 23 6.63 8.62 -17.13
CA ASP A 23 7.62 9.62 -16.77
C ASP A 23 7.52 9.90 -15.26
N ASP A 24 8.65 10.00 -14.56
CA ASP A 24 8.73 10.31 -13.13
C ASP A 24 7.87 11.52 -12.72
N ARG A 25 7.73 12.51 -13.61
CA ARG A 25 6.87 13.69 -13.39
C ARG A 25 5.37 13.36 -13.26
N SER A 26 4.99 12.14 -13.60
CA SER A 26 3.61 11.62 -13.53
C SER A 26 3.32 10.93 -12.20
N LEU A 27 4.31 10.83 -11.30
CA LEU A 27 4.22 10.12 -10.03
C LEU A 27 4.37 11.10 -8.85
N ASN A 28 3.30 11.30 -8.09
CA ASN A 28 3.30 12.16 -6.90
C ASN A 28 3.36 11.34 -5.60
N LEU A 29 4.17 10.28 -5.58
CA LEU A 29 4.28 9.38 -4.42
C LEU A 29 4.77 10.08 -3.15
N TRP A 30 5.51 11.18 -3.29
CA TRP A 30 6.00 12.02 -2.18
C TRP A 30 4.87 12.58 -1.30
N ILE A 31 3.65 12.70 -1.83
CA ILE A 31 2.46 13.13 -1.06
C ILE A 31 2.19 12.17 0.10
N LEU A 32 2.56 10.89 -0.06
CA LEU A 32 2.33 9.85 0.93
C LEU A 32 3.51 9.74 1.90
N ASP A 33 4.71 9.66 1.34
CA ASP A 33 5.98 9.58 2.05
C ASP A 33 7.12 9.95 1.06
N GLU A 34 7.99 10.89 1.46
CA GLU A 34 9.09 11.38 0.61
C GLU A 34 10.03 10.26 0.13
N LYS A 35 10.16 9.18 0.90
CA LYS A 35 11.03 8.05 0.56
C LYS A 35 10.56 7.30 -0.69
N LEU A 36 9.27 7.36 -1.01
CA LEU A 36 8.69 6.66 -2.15
C LEU A 36 9.12 7.26 -3.50
N VAL A 37 9.70 8.46 -3.50
CA VAL A 37 10.31 9.04 -4.71
C VAL A 37 11.44 8.15 -5.24
N PHE A 38 12.17 7.47 -4.35
CA PHE A 38 13.32 6.60 -4.69
C PHE A 38 12.91 5.15 -4.97
N HIS A 39 11.72 4.92 -5.52
CA HIS A 39 11.23 3.60 -5.82
C HIS A 39 12.06 2.89 -6.91
N ASN A 40 12.21 1.57 -6.76
CA ASN A 40 12.76 0.71 -7.80
C ASN A 40 11.67 0.21 -8.74
N TYR A 41 10.44 0.05 -8.24
CA TYR A 41 9.29 -0.39 -8.99
C TYR A 41 8.02 0.09 -8.29
N ALA A 42 7.01 0.49 -9.06
CA ALA A 42 5.71 0.80 -8.50
C ALA A 42 4.58 0.36 -9.47
N ALA A 43 3.44 -0.01 -8.91
CA ALA A 43 2.26 -0.42 -9.66
C ALA A 43 1.01 0.21 -9.06
N SER A 44 0.07 0.62 -9.91
CA SER A 44 -1.17 1.30 -9.51
C SER A 44 -2.39 0.63 -10.12
N ASP A 45 -3.38 0.28 -9.29
CA ASP A 45 -4.65 -0.33 -9.68
C ASP A 45 -4.48 -1.55 -10.62
N LEU A 46 -3.51 -2.42 -10.31
CA LEU A 46 -3.24 -3.63 -11.09
C LEU A 46 -3.49 -4.90 -10.26
N PRO A 47 -4.18 -5.92 -10.82
CA PRO A 47 -4.25 -7.23 -10.20
C PRO A 47 -2.85 -7.78 -9.92
N VAL A 48 -2.66 -8.47 -8.80
CA VAL A 48 -1.37 -9.08 -8.44
C VAL A 48 -0.90 -10.08 -9.51
N SER A 49 -1.82 -10.75 -10.22
CA SER A 49 -1.51 -11.57 -11.40
C SER A 49 -0.88 -10.84 -12.60
N LYS A 50 -0.90 -9.50 -12.61
CA LYS A 50 -0.20 -8.67 -13.60
C LYS A 50 1.10 -8.07 -13.08
N ILE A 51 1.41 -8.28 -11.80
CA ILE A 51 2.57 -7.69 -11.12
C ILE A 51 3.58 -8.78 -10.73
N MET A 52 3.09 -9.95 -10.33
CA MET A 52 3.88 -11.03 -9.75
C MET A 52 3.72 -12.34 -10.50
N GLU A 53 4.75 -13.18 -10.41
CA GLU A 53 4.77 -14.50 -11.02
C GLU A 53 3.84 -15.49 -10.27
N GLU A 54 3.54 -16.61 -10.93
CA GLU A 54 2.90 -17.79 -10.32
C GLU A 54 1.59 -17.52 -9.56
N THR A 55 0.76 -16.59 -10.07
CA THR A 55 -0.51 -16.23 -9.45
C THR A 55 -1.59 -15.86 -10.47
N THR A 56 -2.81 -16.33 -10.23
CA THR A 56 -4.02 -15.93 -10.96
C THR A 56 -4.91 -14.97 -10.15
N SER A 57 -4.38 -14.49 -9.00
CA SER A 57 -5.11 -13.63 -8.09
C SER A 57 -5.56 -12.34 -8.76
N ARG A 58 -6.85 -12.02 -8.63
CA ARG A 58 -7.46 -10.76 -9.06
C ARG A 58 -7.43 -9.68 -7.99
N ILE A 59 -6.85 -9.99 -6.82
CA ILE A 59 -6.65 -9.02 -5.75
C ILE A 59 -5.77 -7.90 -6.28
N ARG A 60 -6.10 -6.67 -5.93
CA ARG A 60 -5.56 -5.47 -6.56
C ARG A 60 -5.38 -4.40 -5.49
N PRO A 61 -4.13 -4.14 -5.04
CA PRO A 61 -3.81 -2.95 -4.27
C PRO A 61 -4.04 -1.69 -5.09
N ASP A 62 -4.38 -0.58 -4.44
CA ASP A 62 -4.49 0.70 -5.14
C ASP A 62 -3.11 1.17 -5.59
N ILE A 63 -2.12 1.13 -4.69
CA ILE A 63 -0.73 1.40 -5.04
C ILE A 63 0.20 0.42 -4.30
N LEU A 64 1.17 -0.11 -5.02
CA LEU A 64 2.30 -0.90 -4.51
C LEU A 64 3.59 -0.20 -4.93
N VAL A 65 4.52 -0.02 -3.99
CA VAL A 65 5.83 0.59 -4.25
C VAL A 65 6.91 -0.27 -3.63
N CYS A 66 7.94 -0.63 -4.39
CA CYS A 66 9.14 -1.32 -3.93
C CYS A 66 10.29 -0.33 -3.86
N THR A 67 11.03 -0.31 -2.75
CA THR A 67 12.19 0.56 -2.55
C THR A 67 13.39 -0.23 -2.02
N ASP A 68 14.57 0.39 -2.15
CA ASP A 68 15.82 -0.06 -1.55
C ASP A 68 16.22 -1.50 -1.92
N THR A 69 16.24 -1.81 -3.21
CA THR A 69 16.61 -3.14 -3.71
C THR A 69 18.11 -3.41 -3.58
N GLN A 70 18.48 -4.58 -3.06
CA GLN A 70 19.87 -5.07 -2.95
C GLN A 70 19.93 -6.54 -3.36
N GLU A 71 20.80 -6.90 -4.31
CA GLU A 71 20.93 -8.28 -4.82
C GLU A 71 19.56 -8.87 -5.22
N ASP A 72 18.79 -8.09 -5.97
CA ASP A 72 17.42 -8.37 -6.41
C ASP A 72 16.38 -8.49 -5.27
N VAL A 73 16.77 -8.34 -4.00
CA VAL A 73 15.85 -8.36 -2.86
C VAL A 73 15.40 -6.96 -2.52
N VAL A 74 14.08 -6.72 -2.56
CA VAL A 74 13.51 -5.45 -2.10
C VAL A 74 13.55 -5.40 -0.58
N LYS A 75 14.15 -4.34 -0.02
CA LYS A 75 14.16 -4.16 1.44
C LYS A 75 12.79 -3.74 1.96
N SER A 76 12.03 -2.97 1.17
CA SER A 76 10.69 -2.60 1.57
C SER A 76 9.66 -2.59 0.45
N VAL A 77 8.43 -2.90 0.84
CA VAL A 77 7.23 -2.80 0.01
C VAL A 77 6.21 -1.92 0.72
N SER A 78 5.87 -0.79 0.12
CA SER A 78 4.80 0.07 0.58
C SER A 78 3.50 -0.28 -0.14
N LEU A 79 2.42 -0.43 0.62
CA LEU A 79 1.08 -0.77 0.13
C LEU A 79 0.11 0.30 0.58
N ILE A 80 -0.58 0.92 -0.38
CA ILE A 80 -1.51 2.01 -0.10
C ILE A 80 -2.89 1.59 -0.54
N GLU A 81 -3.86 1.82 0.34
CA GLU A 81 -5.27 1.59 0.13
C GLU A 81 -6.02 2.89 0.40
N LEU A 82 -6.74 3.37 -0.62
CA LEU A 82 -7.53 4.59 -0.61
C LEU A 82 -8.99 4.21 -0.38
N LYS A 83 -9.60 4.65 0.73
CA LYS A 83 -10.99 4.28 1.07
C LYS A 83 -11.85 5.46 1.43
N ARG A 84 -13.05 5.53 0.85
CA ARG A 84 -14.17 6.31 1.38
C ARG A 84 -14.61 5.83 2.77
N PRO A 85 -15.42 6.61 3.52
CA PRO A 85 -15.84 6.27 4.88
C PRO A 85 -16.34 4.84 4.99
N PHE A 86 -15.90 4.20 6.06
CA PHE A 86 -15.93 2.77 6.24
C PHE A 86 -17.37 2.25 6.26
N THR A 87 -17.60 1.16 5.52
CA THR A 87 -18.73 0.28 5.82
C THR A 87 -18.21 -0.88 6.65
N ASP A 88 -19.06 -1.47 7.50
CA ASP A 88 -18.67 -2.59 8.38
C ASP A 88 -18.15 -3.83 7.59
N LYS A 89 -18.25 -3.83 6.26
CA LYS A 89 -17.77 -4.88 5.35
C LYS A 89 -16.32 -4.69 4.87
N ASP A 90 -15.71 -3.52 5.08
CA ASP A 90 -14.42 -3.15 4.49
C ASP A 90 -13.39 -2.72 5.55
N ASP A 91 -12.79 -3.68 6.25
CA ASP A 91 -11.67 -3.47 7.18
C ASP A 91 -10.36 -3.31 6.37
N PRO A 92 -9.80 -2.08 6.21
CA PRO A 92 -8.61 -1.84 5.40
C PRO A 92 -7.37 -2.48 6.01
N VAL A 93 -7.33 -2.66 7.34
CA VAL A 93 -6.22 -3.37 8.01
C VAL A 93 -6.20 -4.82 7.55
N LYS A 94 -7.35 -5.49 7.52
CA LYS A 94 -7.45 -6.87 6.98
C LYS A 94 -7.09 -6.93 5.50
N GLN A 95 -7.50 -5.93 4.72
CA GLN A 95 -7.22 -5.87 3.28
C GLN A 95 -5.72 -5.71 2.99
N LEU A 96 -5.04 -4.78 3.67
CA LEU A 96 -3.59 -4.59 3.57
C LEU A 96 -2.84 -5.85 4.00
N TYR A 97 -3.25 -6.50 5.10
CA TYR A 97 -2.67 -7.79 5.49
C TYR A 97 -2.86 -8.90 4.46
N LYS A 98 -3.96 -8.89 3.71
CA LYS A 98 -4.21 -9.84 2.62
C LYS A 98 -3.20 -9.62 1.49
N TYR A 99 -2.91 -8.36 1.14
CA TYR A 99 -1.92 -8.01 0.13
C TYR A 99 -0.52 -8.45 0.56
N VAL A 100 -0.11 -8.10 1.79
CA VAL A 100 1.19 -8.49 2.35
C VAL A 100 1.40 -10.00 2.25
N ASN A 101 0.41 -10.78 2.68
CA ASN A 101 0.50 -12.24 2.65
C ASN A 101 0.64 -12.78 1.22
N LEU A 102 -0.14 -12.23 0.28
CA LEU A 102 -0.09 -12.66 -1.11
C LEU A 102 1.26 -12.32 -1.76
N ILE A 103 1.77 -11.11 -1.54
CA ILE A 103 3.07 -10.67 -2.09
C ILE A 103 4.19 -11.54 -1.54
N ARG A 104 4.18 -11.78 -0.23
CA ARG A 104 5.14 -12.67 0.43
C ARG A 104 5.11 -14.08 -0.15
N GLU A 105 3.92 -14.63 -0.41
CA GLU A 105 3.76 -15.98 -0.96
C GLU A 105 4.31 -16.09 -2.39
N LYS A 106 4.17 -15.05 -3.21
CA LYS A 106 4.57 -15.11 -4.63
C LYS A 106 6.03 -14.78 -4.89
N HIS A 107 6.69 -14.10 -3.95
CA HIS A 107 8.12 -13.80 -3.94
C HIS A 107 8.63 -12.92 -5.10
N LYS A 108 8.37 -13.27 -6.36
CA LYS A 108 8.96 -12.63 -7.55
C LYS A 108 7.99 -11.73 -8.29
N PHE A 109 8.51 -10.62 -8.79
CA PHE A 109 7.80 -9.72 -9.70
C PHE A 109 8.01 -10.17 -11.16
N LEU A 110 7.02 -9.92 -12.01
CA LEU A 110 6.95 -10.47 -13.36
C LEU A 110 7.91 -9.78 -14.34
N ASP A 111 7.76 -8.46 -14.50
CA ASP A 111 8.45 -7.67 -15.53
C ASP A 111 9.68 -6.92 -15.01
N THR A 112 10.09 -7.18 -13.77
CA THR A 112 11.25 -6.55 -13.13
C THR A 112 12.01 -7.58 -12.30
N PRO A 113 13.35 -7.62 -12.33
CA PRO A 113 14.16 -8.66 -11.68
C PRO A 113 14.30 -8.38 -10.17
N ILE A 114 13.18 -8.25 -9.46
CA ILE A 114 13.16 -8.03 -8.01
C ILE A 114 12.27 -9.08 -7.33
N ARG A 115 12.55 -9.33 -6.06
CA ARG A 115 11.81 -10.27 -5.22
C ARG A 115 11.70 -9.80 -3.77
N VAL A 116 10.69 -10.29 -3.07
CA VAL A 116 10.58 -10.20 -1.61
C VAL A 116 11.13 -11.45 -0.93
N ASN A 117 11.52 -11.33 0.33
CA ASN A 117 11.85 -12.46 1.20
C ASN A 117 11.34 -12.22 2.64
N GLU A 118 11.76 -13.07 3.56
CA GLU A 118 11.45 -12.98 4.98
C GLU A 118 11.93 -11.69 5.66
N THR A 119 12.98 -11.05 5.13
CA THR A 119 13.52 -9.80 5.67
C THR A 119 12.84 -8.55 5.12
N THR A 120 12.06 -8.67 4.05
CA THR A 120 11.34 -7.53 3.46
C THR A 120 10.37 -6.91 4.48
N MET A 121 10.51 -5.59 4.67
CA MET A 121 9.62 -4.78 5.50
C MET A 121 8.42 -4.31 4.68
N TYR A 122 7.24 -4.27 5.29
CA TYR A 122 6.01 -3.83 4.65
C TYR A 122 5.51 -2.55 5.33
N TYR A 123 5.33 -1.49 4.56
CA TYR A 123 4.79 -0.21 5.02
C TYR A 123 3.39 -0.02 4.45
N CYS A 124 2.38 -0.24 5.28
CA CYS A 124 0.99 -0.25 4.85
C CYS A 124 0.31 1.06 5.24
N TYR A 125 -0.35 1.72 4.30
CA TYR A 125 -1.06 2.97 4.51
C TYR A 125 -2.52 2.80 4.12
N ALA A 126 -3.43 2.98 5.07
CA ALA A 126 -4.85 3.15 4.79
C ALA A 126 -5.20 4.63 4.86
N ILE A 127 -5.60 5.22 3.74
CA ILE A 127 -5.94 6.65 3.64
C ILE A 127 -7.45 6.76 3.50
N CYS A 128 -8.08 7.28 4.55
CA CYS A 128 -9.52 7.14 4.72
C CYS A 128 -10.09 8.16 5.71
N GLU A 129 -11.40 8.39 5.65
CA GLU A 129 -12.09 9.15 6.70
C GLU A 129 -12.14 8.33 7.99
N ILE A 130 -11.60 8.88 9.08
CA ILE A 130 -11.54 8.22 10.39
C ILE A 130 -12.72 8.69 11.24
N ASP A 131 -13.83 7.96 11.19
CA ASP A 131 -14.96 8.18 12.08
C ASP A 131 -14.82 7.41 13.41
N LYS A 132 -15.84 7.50 14.28
CA LYS A 132 -15.80 6.84 15.59
C LYS A 132 -15.75 5.31 15.50
N LYS A 133 -16.36 4.70 14.47
CA LYS A 133 -16.33 3.25 14.28
C LYS A 133 -14.93 2.79 13.93
N VAL A 134 -14.25 3.54 13.05
CA VAL A 134 -12.86 3.30 12.67
C VAL A 134 -11.93 3.45 13.85
N GLU A 135 -12.07 4.53 14.62
CA GLU A 135 -11.28 4.75 15.83
C GLU A 135 -11.42 3.57 16.79
N ASN A 136 -12.65 3.09 17.04
CA ASN A 136 -12.87 1.93 17.90
C ASN A 136 -12.22 0.65 17.32
N LEU A 137 -12.37 0.39 16.02
CA LEU A 137 -11.74 -0.74 15.33
C LEU A 137 -10.22 -0.73 15.49
N LEU A 138 -9.59 0.44 15.37
CA LEU A 138 -8.14 0.61 15.48
C LEU A 138 -7.67 0.44 16.92
N ILE A 139 -8.43 0.96 17.90
CA ILE A 139 -8.17 0.74 19.33
C ILE A 139 -8.24 -0.76 19.67
N ASP A 140 -9.29 -1.46 19.22
CA ASP A 140 -9.46 -2.90 19.43
C ASP A 140 -8.29 -3.72 18.84
N LYS A 141 -7.75 -3.23 17.72
CA LYS A 141 -6.56 -3.80 17.08
C LYS A 141 -5.24 -3.34 17.70
N SER A 142 -5.25 -2.60 18.81
CA SER A 142 -4.05 -2.08 19.49
C SER A 142 -3.21 -1.13 18.63
N PHE A 143 -3.85 -0.30 17.81
CA PHE A 143 -3.17 0.82 17.17
C PHE A 143 -2.96 1.96 18.18
N ILE A 144 -1.85 2.67 18.04
CA ILE A 144 -1.47 3.84 18.81
C ILE A 144 -1.94 5.08 18.04
N LYS A 145 -2.67 5.97 18.70
CA LYS A 145 -3.07 7.25 18.11
C LYS A 145 -1.85 8.15 17.93
N LEU A 146 -1.68 8.71 16.73
CA LEU A 146 -0.61 9.65 16.43
C LEU A 146 -0.92 11.05 17.00
N PRO A 147 0.12 11.87 17.28
CA PRO A 147 -0.07 13.24 17.73
C PRO A 147 -0.99 14.06 16.82
N LEU A 148 -1.66 15.06 17.41
CA LEU A 148 -2.56 15.98 16.70
C LEU A 148 -3.75 15.31 15.97
N GLY A 149 -4.03 14.03 16.23
CA GLY A 149 -5.14 13.32 15.60
C GLY A 149 -4.91 12.98 14.13
N LEU A 150 -3.66 13.03 13.66
CA LEU A 150 -3.29 12.81 12.26
C LEU A 150 -3.51 11.37 11.77
N GLY A 151 -3.73 10.44 12.70
CA GLY A 151 -4.00 9.06 12.38
C GLY A 151 -3.65 8.09 13.50
N TYR A 152 -3.41 6.86 13.11
CA TYR A 152 -3.11 5.73 13.98
C TYR A 152 -1.98 4.91 13.39
N PHE A 153 -1.17 4.30 14.25
CA PHE A 153 -0.03 3.49 13.87
C PHE A 153 0.00 2.17 14.62
N GLN A 154 0.46 1.11 13.95
CA GLN A 154 0.79 -0.17 14.56
C GLN A 154 2.04 -0.75 13.90
N TYR A 155 2.85 -1.44 14.71
CA TYR A 155 3.84 -2.38 14.21
C TYR A 155 3.44 -3.82 14.52
N ASN A 156 3.42 -4.69 13.52
CA ASN A 156 3.21 -6.12 13.65
C ASN A 156 4.51 -6.87 13.36
N PRO A 157 5.26 -7.28 14.41
CA PRO A 157 6.57 -7.91 14.25
C PRO A 157 6.50 -9.28 13.57
N SER A 158 5.42 -10.05 13.80
CA SER A 158 5.25 -11.38 13.18
C SER A 158 5.11 -11.32 11.66
N ARG A 159 4.81 -10.14 11.11
CA ARG A 159 4.64 -9.93 9.68
C ARG A 159 5.62 -8.91 9.12
N ASN A 160 6.53 -8.33 9.90
CA ASN A 160 7.37 -7.20 9.47
C ASN A 160 6.54 -6.07 8.84
N VAL A 161 5.38 -5.77 9.42
CA VAL A 161 4.44 -4.76 8.89
C VAL A 161 4.41 -3.55 9.82
N PHE A 162 4.75 -2.39 9.29
CA PHE A 162 4.31 -1.10 9.82
C PHE A 162 3.00 -0.73 9.15
N MET A 163 2.01 -0.31 9.92
CA MET A 163 0.72 0.09 9.39
C MET A 163 0.31 1.44 9.95
N GLU A 164 -0.06 2.34 9.04
CA GLU A 164 -0.61 3.65 9.36
C GLU A 164 -2.01 3.78 8.76
N VAL A 165 -2.92 4.33 9.56
CA VAL A 165 -4.24 4.75 9.10
C VAL A 165 -4.30 6.26 9.25
N ARG A 166 -4.41 6.97 8.12
CA ARG A 166 -4.34 8.44 8.05
C ARG A 166 -5.66 9.01 7.51
N ALA A 167 -6.05 10.17 8.03
CA ALA A 167 -7.18 10.91 7.52
C ALA A 167 -6.88 11.53 6.13
N TYR A 168 -7.90 11.67 5.29
CA TYR A 168 -7.85 12.66 4.21
C TYR A 168 -8.01 14.04 4.85
N ASP A 169 -7.01 14.91 4.72
CA ASP A 169 -7.25 16.35 4.86
C ASP A 169 -7.94 16.90 3.60
#